data_AF-A0A2H9U0U7-F1
#
_entry.id   AF-A0A2H9U0U7-F1
#
_cell.length_a   1.000
_cell.length_b   1.000
_cell.length_c   1.000
_cell.angle_alpha   90.00
_cell.angle_beta   90.00
_cell.angle_gamma   90.00
#
_symmetry.space_group_name_H-M   'P 1'
#
loop_
_entity.id
_entity.type
_entity.pdbx_description
1 polymer ?
#
loop_
_entity_poly.entity_id
_entity_poly.type
_entity_poly.pdbx_seq_one_letter_code
_entity_poly.pdbx_strand_id
1 'polypeptide(L)'
;ATWQIKHDEHSDIGNERVTRIKANDHLSVDGEKRDQIKGDYSLTVASSQHQKLGQSWLTQVGQEVHIKAGAKVVLEAGSEITVKAGGSFIKVDPSGVTLLGPTIKANTGGSPGSGTGWAGKSPIGPNGVAVPPRPDVPLSPGQLATMKSAAPFCEECEKCKEGGCEI
;
A
#
# COMPACT_ATOMS: atom_id res chain seq x y z
N ALA A 1 -16.09 -19.44 -1.36
CA ALA A 1 -16.80 -18.72 -2.44
C ALA A 1 -15.78 -18.25 -3.46
N THR A 2 -16.12 -18.23 -4.74
CA THR A 2 -15.27 -17.70 -5.81
C THR A 2 -15.94 -16.44 -6.34
N TRP A 3 -15.20 -15.35 -6.43
CA TRP A 3 -15.66 -14.14 -7.09
C TRP A 3 -14.96 -14.06 -8.45
N GLN A 4 -15.75 -13.93 -9.52
CA GLN A 4 -15.22 -13.79 -10.87
C GLN A 4 -15.78 -12.52 -11.50
N ILE A 5 -14.87 -11.70 -12.01
CA ILE A 5 -15.17 -10.48 -12.75
C ILE A 5 -14.67 -10.73 -14.17
N LYS A 6 -15.55 -10.64 -15.16
CA LYS A 6 -15.24 -11.04 -16.55
C LYS A 6 -14.58 -9.94 -17.37
N HIS A 7 -14.65 -8.69 -16.90
CA HIS A 7 -14.12 -7.54 -17.62
C HIS A 7 -13.37 -6.63 -16.62
N ASP A 8 -14.07 -5.71 -15.96
CA ASP A 8 -13.42 -4.69 -15.13
C ASP A 8 -13.92 -4.69 -13.68
N GLU A 9 -12.98 -4.44 -12.76
CA GLU A 9 -13.27 -4.06 -11.38
C GLU A 9 -12.79 -2.61 -11.16
N HIS A 10 -13.69 -1.76 -10.69
CA HIS A 10 -13.35 -0.41 -10.25
C HIS A 10 -13.72 -0.26 -8.78
N SER A 11 -12.81 0.30 -7.98
CA SER A 11 -13.05 0.58 -6.57
C SER A 11 -12.58 2.00 -6.26
N ASP A 12 -13.49 2.80 -5.70
CA ASP A 12 -13.18 4.10 -5.11
C ASP A 12 -13.50 4.02 -3.61
N ILE A 13 -12.47 4.17 -2.78
CA ILE A 13 -12.55 4.01 -1.33
C ILE A 13 -12.30 5.37 -0.70
N GLY A 14 -13.37 6.05 -0.28
CA GLY A 14 -13.31 7.44 0.19
C GLY A 14 -12.58 7.67 1.52
N ASN A 15 -12.13 6.62 2.22
CA ASN A 15 -11.35 6.76 3.45
C ASN A 15 -10.16 5.78 3.47
N GLU A 16 -10.35 4.56 3.98
CA GLU A 16 -9.25 3.62 4.18
C GLU A 16 -9.63 2.18 3.79
N ARG A 17 -8.64 1.44 3.29
CA ARG A 17 -8.73 -0.01 3.05
C ARG A 17 -7.73 -0.71 3.97
N VAL A 18 -8.22 -1.62 4.81
CA VAL A 18 -7.37 -2.49 5.61
C VAL A 18 -7.64 -3.94 5.25
N THR A 19 -6.58 -4.68 4.90
CA THR A 19 -6.68 -6.09 4.51
C THR A 19 -5.68 -6.89 5.32
N ARG A 20 -6.16 -7.96 5.96
CA ARG A 20 -5.31 -8.94 6.64
C ARG A 20 -5.51 -10.31 6.03
N ILE A 21 -4.50 -10.76 5.30
CA ILE A 21 -4.42 -12.14 4.79
C ILE A 21 -3.66 -12.97 5.81
N LYS A 22 -4.28 -14.01 6.36
CA LYS A 22 -3.68 -14.84 7.43
C LYS A 22 -2.74 -15.92 6.89
N ALA A 23 -2.83 -16.25 5.61
CA ALA A 23 -2.01 -17.23 4.93
C ALA A 23 -1.25 -16.55 3.79
N ASN A 24 -1.54 -16.92 2.54
CA ASN A 24 -0.80 -16.43 1.39
C ASN A 24 -1.63 -15.41 0.59
N ASP A 25 -0.97 -14.35 0.14
CA ASP A 25 -1.49 -13.42 -0.84
C ASP A 25 -0.71 -13.60 -2.14
N HIS A 26 -1.39 -14.06 -3.19
CA HIS A 26 -0.79 -14.29 -4.50
C HIS A 26 -1.38 -13.29 -5.50
N LEU A 27 -0.51 -12.51 -6.13
CA LEU A 27 -0.89 -11.56 -7.16
C LEU A 27 -0.09 -11.85 -8.43
N SER A 28 -0.80 -12.08 -9.53
CA SER A 28 -0.25 -12.04 -10.88
C SER A 28 -0.90 -10.88 -11.62
N VAL A 29 -0.08 -10.09 -12.31
CA VAL A 29 -0.54 -9.00 -13.18
C VAL A 29 0.16 -9.18 -14.51
N ASP A 30 -0.59 -9.58 -15.53
CA ASP A 30 -0.02 -9.90 -16.85
C ASP A 30 0.33 -8.63 -17.66
N GLY A 31 -0.35 -7.53 -17.37
CA GLY A 31 -0.09 -6.21 -17.93
C GLY A 31 0.91 -5.41 -17.09
N GLU A 32 0.44 -4.32 -16.49
CA GLU A 32 1.26 -3.44 -15.66
C GLU A 32 0.65 -3.21 -14.28
N LYS A 33 1.50 -2.96 -13.29
CA LYS A 33 1.12 -2.48 -11.95
C LYS A 33 1.77 -1.12 -11.71
N ARG A 34 0.97 -0.13 -11.32
CA ARG A 34 1.43 1.21 -10.94
C ARG A 34 0.88 1.56 -9.56
N ASP A 35 1.76 1.97 -8.66
CA ASP A 35 1.40 2.42 -7.32
C ASP A 35 1.84 3.88 -7.14
N GLN A 36 0.91 4.76 -6.78
CA GLN A 36 1.22 6.14 -6.40
C GLN A 36 0.84 6.36 -4.93
N ILE A 37 1.85 6.50 -4.09
CA ILE A 37 1.66 6.71 -2.65
C ILE A 37 2.06 8.15 -2.32
N LYS A 38 1.09 8.95 -1.85
CA LYS A 38 1.33 10.36 -1.49
C LYS A 38 1.99 10.52 -0.12
N GLY A 39 1.78 9.55 0.76
CA GLY A 39 2.41 9.47 2.08
C GLY A 39 3.54 8.44 2.11
N ASP A 40 3.79 7.89 3.29
CA ASP A 40 4.87 6.92 3.49
C ASP A 40 4.53 5.55 2.87
N TYR A 41 5.49 4.93 2.18
CA TYR A 41 5.46 3.53 1.80
C TYR A 41 6.37 2.71 2.72
N SER A 42 5.79 1.85 3.55
CA SER A 42 6.53 0.97 4.44
C SER A 42 6.35 -0.49 4.00
N LEU A 43 7.48 -1.17 3.74
CA LEU A 43 7.53 -2.61 3.49
C LEU A 43 8.38 -3.29 4.56
N THR A 44 7.78 -4.22 5.29
CA THR A 44 8.51 -5.07 6.26
C THR A 44 8.38 -6.52 5.84
N VAL A 45 9.50 -7.19 5.65
CA VAL A 45 9.59 -8.61 5.28
C VAL A 45 10.38 -9.33 6.38
N ALA A 46 9.75 -10.29 7.05
CA ALA A 46 10.38 -11.00 8.17
C ALA A 46 11.46 -12.00 7.72
N SER A 47 11.42 -12.44 6.47
CA SER A 47 12.40 -13.36 5.87
C SER A 47 13.14 -12.67 4.72
N SER A 48 12.88 -13.05 3.47
CA SER A 48 13.64 -12.59 2.31
C SER A 48 12.79 -11.80 1.32
N GLN A 49 13.36 -10.73 0.77
CA GLN A 49 12.80 -10.00 -0.38
C GLN A 49 13.60 -10.36 -1.63
N HIS A 50 12.92 -10.89 -2.64
CA HIS A 50 13.51 -11.17 -3.96
C HIS A 50 12.96 -10.18 -4.98
N GLN A 51 13.86 -9.55 -5.74
CA GLN A 51 13.49 -8.64 -6.83
C GLN A 51 14.22 -9.09 -8.09
N LYS A 52 13.44 -9.41 -9.14
CA LYS A 52 13.95 -9.73 -10.47
C LYS A 52 13.36 -8.73 -11.45
N LEU A 53 14.23 -7.98 -12.11
CA LEU A 53 13.85 -6.91 -13.04
C LEU A 53 14.32 -7.31 -14.44
N GLY A 54 13.47 -7.07 -15.45
CA GLY A 54 13.80 -7.45 -16.83
C GLY A 54 14.77 -6.50 -17.52
N GLN A 55 14.78 -5.21 -17.15
CA GLN A 55 15.51 -4.17 -17.88
C GLN A 55 16.31 -3.24 -16.97
N SER A 56 15.67 -2.56 -16.01
CA SER A 56 16.34 -1.55 -15.17
C SER A 56 15.77 -1.47 -13.75
N TRP A 57 16.61 -0.99 -12.82
CA TRP A 57 16.20 -0.50 -11.51
C TRP A 57 16.54 0.99 -11.44
N LEU A 58 15.52 1.84 -11.45
CA LEU A 58 15.68 3.29 -11.37
C LEU A 58 15.04 3.81 -10.07
N THR A 59 15.79 4.56 -9.27
CA THR A 59 15.31 5.12 -8.00
C THR A 59 15.76 6.57 -7.88
N GLN A 60 14.82 7.48 -7.60
CA GLN A 60 15.10 8.87 -7.28
C GLN A 60 14.60 9.15 -5.86
N VAL A 61 15.49 9.69 -5.01
CA VAL A 61 15.17 10.01 -3.62
C VAL A 61 15.57 11.45 -3.33
N GLY A 62 14.75 12.17 -2.56
CA GLY A 62 14.97 13.58 -2.27
C GLY A 62 16.08 13.87 -1.26
N GLN A 63 16.30 12.98 -0.29
CA GLN A 63 17.26 13.23 0.81
C GLN A 63 18.29 12.11 0.98
N GLU A 64 17.88 10.87 1.23
CA GLU A 64 18.81 9.81 1.60
C GLU A 64 18.44 8.45 0.98
N VAL A 65 19.45 7.75 0.46
CA VAL A 65 19.40 6.30 0.23
C VAL A 65 20.32 5.65 1.24
N HIS A 66 19.77 4.83 2.14
CA HIS A 66 20.55 4.12 3.16
C HIS A 66 20.34 2.61 3.06
N ILE A 67 21.40 1.90 2.69
CA ILE A 67 21.43 0.44 2.59
C ILE A 67 22.30 -0.08 3.74
N LYS A 68 21.63 -0.62 4.76
CA LYS A 68 22.30 -1.24 5.90
C LYS A 68 22.17 -2.76 5.81
N ALA A 69 23.30 -3.45 5.71
CA ALA A 69 23.38 -4.90 5.85
C ALA A 69 24.17 -5.26 7.12
N GLY A 70 23.73 -6.28 7.85
CA GLY A 70 24.40 -6.73 9.06
C GLY A 70 25.76 -7.39 8.80
N ALA A 71 25.91 -8.06 7.66
CA ALA A 71 27.12 -8.82 7.32
C ALA A 71 27.78 -8.38 6.01
N LYS A 72 27.02 -8.29 4.91
CA LYS A 72 27.60 -8.11 3.56
C LYS A 72 26.67 -7.30 2.64
N VAL A 73 27.27 -6.45 1.82
CA VAL A 73 26.66 -5.89 0.60
C VAL A 73 27.51 -6.34 -0.57
N VAL A 74 26.87 -6.83 -1.65
CA VAL A 74 27.53 -7.20 -2.90
C VAL A 74 26.87 -6.41 -4.02
N LEU A 75 27.68 -5.71 -4.81
CA LEU A 75 27.24 -5.02 -6.02
C LEU A 75 28.09 -5.58 -7.16
N GLU A 76 27.44 -6.23 -8.11
CA GLU A 76 28.07 -6.83 -9.28
C GLU A 76 27.44 -6.26 -10.53
N ALA A 77 28.29 -5.85 -11.46
CA ALA A 77 27.88 -5.39 -12.79
C ALA A 77 28.78 -6.05 -13.84
N GLY A 78 28.21 -6.38 -14.99
CA GLY A 78 28.97 -7.02 -16.06
C GLY A 78 29.91 -6.06 -16.79
N SER A 79 29.54 -4.79 -16.92
CA SER A 79 30.29 -3.80 -17.70
C SER A 79 30.89 -2.69 -16.84
N GLU A 80 30.11 -2.08 -15.95
CA GLU A 80 30.55 -0.89 -15.22
C GLU A 80 29.86 -0.75 -13.85
N ILE A 81 30.63 -0.33 -12.85
CA ILE A 81 30.11 0.25 -11.61
C ILE A 81 30.64 1.67 -11.49
N THR A 82 29.76 2.65 -11.38
CA THR A 82 30.13 4.07 -11.19
C THR A 82 29.42 4.65 -9.96
N VAL A 83 30.18 5.36 -9.12
CA VAL A 83 29.67 6.11 -7.97
C VAL A 83 30.18 7.55 -8.08
N LYS A 84 29.28 8.54 -8.04
CA LYS A 84 29.62 9.95 -8.20
C LYS A 84 29.02 10.79 -7.08
N ALA A 85 29.81 11.71 -6.52
CA ALA A 85 29.36 12.67 -5.50
C ALA A 85 30.21 13.93 -5.54
N GLY A 86 29.59 15.12 -5.48
CA GLY A 86 30.30 16.40 -5.25
C GLY A 86 31.47 16.68 -6.20
N GLY A 87 31.37 16.29 -7.47
CA GLY A 87 32.46 16.43 -8.47
C GLY A 87 33.51 15.33 -8.46
N SER A 88 33.47 14.40 -7.50
CA SER A 88 34.32 13.21 -7.44
C SER A 88 33.58 11.97 -7.96
N PHE A 89 34.32 10.97 -8.45
CA PHE A 89 33.75 9.67 -8.78
C PHE A 89 34.73 8.50 -8.62
N ILE A 90 34.16 7.31 -8.48
CA ILE A 90 34.82 6.02 -8.62
C ILE A 90 34.16 5.31 -9.80
N LYS A 91 34.95 4.72 -10.69
CA LYS A 91 34.48 3.90 -11.81
C LYS A 91 35.27 2.60 -11.87
N VAL A 92 34.57 1.49 -12.03
CA VAL A 92 35.12 0.15 -12.27
C VAL A 92 34.60 -0.31 -13.62
N ASP A 93 35.48 -0.61 -14.55
CA ASP A 93 35.17 -1.07 -15.91
C ASP A 93 36.29 -2.01 -16.42
N PRO A 94 36.27 -2.50 -17.68
CA PRO A 94 37.32 -3.39 -18.19
C PRO A 94 38.73 -2.78 -18.23
N SER A 95 38.88 -1.45 -18.12
CA SER A 95 40.18 -0.78 -18.04
C SER A 95 40.76 -0.76 -16.61
N GLY A 96 39.97 -1.15 -15.61
CA GLY A 96 40.36 -1.22 -14.20
C GLY A 96 39.53 -0.29 -13.30
N VAL A 97 40.19 0.25 -12.27
CA VAL A 97 39.55 1.16 -11.29
C VAL A 97 40.06 2.58 -11.50
N THR A 98 39.15 3.51 -11.79
CA THR A 98 39.44 4.95 -11.87
C THR A 98 38.92 5.67 -10.62
N LEU A 99 39.75 6.50 -10.01
CA LEU A 99 39.38 7.39 -8.90
C LEU A 99 39.72 8.82 -9.29
N LEU A 100 38.73 9.72 -9.27
CA LEU A 100 38.92 11.13 -9.61
C LEU A 100 38.22 12.03 -8.59
N GLY A 101 38.90 13.11 -8.17
CA GLY A 101 38.34 14.17 -7.34
C GLY A 101 39.41 15.23 -6.98
N PRO A 102 39.01 16.41 -6.44
CA PRO A 102 39.97 17.47 -6.07
C PRO A 102 40.99 17.05 -5.02
N THR A 103 40.63 16.11 -4.14
CA THR A 103 41.52 15.54 -3.13
C THR A 103 41.14 14.09 -2.89
N ILE A 104 42.12 13.19 -2.89
CA ILE A 104 41.95 11.78 -2.56
C ILE A 104 42.73 11.51 -1.28
N LYS A 105 42.03 11.13 -0.20
CA LYS A 105 42.65 10.73 1.07
C LYS A 105 42.71 9.21 1.13
N ALA A 106 43.91 8.64 1.08
CA ALA A 106 44.15 7.21 1.24
C ALA A 106 44.75 6.95 2.62
N ASN A 107 44.13 6.06 3.40
CA ASN A 107 44.57 5.67 4.75
C ASN A 107 44.77 6.84 5.74
N THR A 108 44.14 8.00 5.51
CA THR A 108 44.36 9.22 6.30
C THR A 108 43.06 10.01 6.49
N GLY A 109 42.72 10.32 7.75
CA GLY A 109 41.61 11.18 8.14
C GLY A 109 40.20 10.65 7.85
N GLY A 110 39.19 11.41 8.30
CA GLY A 110 37.77 11.19 8.04
C GLY A 110 37.02 10.40 9.14
N SER A 111 35.69 10.44 9.07
CA SER A 111 34.76 9.57 9.79
C SER A 111 33.70 9.08 8.80
N PRO A 112 33.16 7.86 8.96
CA PRO A 112 32.09 7.37 8.10
C PRO A 112 30.84 8.24 8.27
N GLY A 113 30.04 8.35 7.21
CA GLY A 113 28.68 8.90 7.32
C GLY A 113 27.76 7.95 8.11
N SER A 114 26.64 8.48 8.59
CA SER A 114 25.58 7.73 9.27
C SER A 114 24.25 7.92 8.55
N GLY A 115 23.52 6.84 8.27
CA GLY A 115 22.15 6.91 7.74
C GLY A 115 21.09 6.87 8.84
N THR A 116 19.86 7.30 8.53
CA THR A 116 18.78 7.50 9.51
C THR A 116 18.18 6.20 10.08
N GLY A 117 18.45 5.06 9.45
CA GLY A 117 17.90 3.74 9.83
C GLY A 117 16.43 3.52 9.42
N TRP A 118 15.87 2.36 9.79
CA TRP A 118 14.47 2.00 9.50
C TRP A 118 13.51 2.68 10.50
N ALA A 119 12.52 3.41 9.97
CA ALA A 119 11.48 4.09 10.76
C ALA A 119 10.07 3.89 10.17
N GLY A 120 9.88 2.85 9.35
CA GLY A 120 8.58 2.55 8.73
C GLY A 120 7.54 2.03 9.73
N LYS A 121 6.26 2.14 9.36
CA LYS A 121 5.11 1.73 10.19
C LYS A 121 4.57 0.37 9.73
N SER A 122 4.15 -0.46 10.68
CA SER A 122 3.43 -1.71 10.38
C SER A 122 1.97 -1.43 9.98
N PRO A 123 1.35 -2.27 9.13
CA PRO A 123 -0.07 -2.16 8.83
C PRO A 123 -0.94 -2.34 10.08
N ILE A 124 -2.03 -1.57 10.18
CA ILE A 124 -3.07 -1.79 11.20
C ILE A 124 -3.95 -3.00 10.84
N GLY A 125 -4.59 -3.60 11.84
CA GLY A 125 -5.51 -4.72 11.62
C GLY A 125 -6.91 -4.26 11.17
N PRO A 126 -7.73 -5.13 10.56
CA PRO A 126 -9.07 -4.77 10.06
C PRO A 126 -10.01 -4.21 11.14
N ASN A 127 -9.84 -4.63 12.40
CA ASN A 127 -10.63 -4.14 13.54
C ASN A 127 -10.11 -2.81 14.10
N GLY A 128 -9.02 -2.27 13.56
CA GLY A 128 -8.45 -0.97 13.93
C GLY A 128 -9.05 0.20 13.14
N VAL A 129 -9.92 -0.07 12.17
CA VAL A 129 -10.60 0.93 11.34
C VAL A 129 -11.84 1.42 12.09
N ALA A 130 -11.92 2.72 12.35
CA ALA A 130 -13.14 3.31 12.90
C ALA A 130 -14.23 3.29 11.81
N VAL A 131 -15.39 2.72 12.12
CA VAL A 131 -16.56 2.81 11.24
C VAL A 131 -17.06 4.26 11.31
N PRO A 132 -17.06 5.04 10.20
CA PRO A 132 -17.61 6.38 10.24
C PRO A 132 -19.09 6.30 10.66
N PRO A 133 -19.58 7.23 11.50
CA PRO A 133 -20.98 7.25 11.87
C PRO A 133 -21.83 7.30 10.60
N ARG A 134 -22.86 6.45 10.53
CA ARG A 134 -23.82 6.45 9.42
C ARG A 134 -24.34 7.89 9.29
N PRO A 135 -24.30 8.53 8.10
CA PRO A 135 -24.95 9.80 7.91
C PRO A 135 -26.42 9.67 8.33
N ASP A 136 -26.89 10.54 9.21
CA ASP A 136 -28.31 10.62 9.52
C ASP A 136 -29.03 11.03 8.23
N VAL A 137 -29.55 10.04 7.50
CA VAL A 137 -30.44 10.28 6.37
C VAL A 137 -31.82 10.47 6.98
N PRO A 138 -32.34 11.72 7.08
CA PRO A 138 -33.69 11.91 7.57
C PRO A 138 -34.65 11.14 6.67
N LEU A 139 -35.59 10.41 7.28
CA LEU A 139 -36.66 9.74 6.55
C LEU A 139 -37.32 10.74 5.61
N SER A 140 -37.53 10.36 4.35
CA SER A 140 -38.30 11.20 3.44
C SER A 140 -39.70 11.43 4.02
N PRO A 141 -40.39 12.53 3.67
CA PRO A 141 -41.77 12.76 4.11
C PRO A 141 -42.68 11.57 3.82
N GLY A 142 -42.47 10.86 2.70
CA GLY A 142 -43.18 9.63 2.34
C GLY A 142 -42.88 8.47 3.28
N GLN A 143 -41.60 8.22 3.61
CA GLN A 143 -41.22 7.17 4.57
C GLN A 143 -41.75 7.46 5.97
N LEU A 144 -41.71 8.72 6.40
CA LEU A 144 -42.25 9.15 7.69
C LEU A 144 -43.77 9.00 7.73
N ALA A 145 -44.46 9.35 6.64
CA ALA A 145 -45.91 9.16 6.52
C ALA A 145 -46.30 7.68 6.51
N THR A 146 -45.54 6.81 5.85
CA THR A 146 -45.77 5.36 5.89
C THR A 146 -45.53 4.78 7.28
N MET A 147 -44.45 5.17 7.98
CA MET A 147 -44.20 4.70 9.35
C MET A 147 -45.20 5.25 10.38
N LYS A 148 -45.75 6.45 10.14
CA LYS A 148 -46.79 7.07 10.99
C LYS A 148 -48.21 6.69 10.56
N SER A 149 -48.37 6.04 9.42
CA SER A 149 -49.67 5.53 9.02
C SER A 149 -50.07 4.44 10.00
N ALA A 150 -51.27 4.55 10.58
CA ALA A 150 -51.90 3.39 11.20
C ALA A 150 -51.93 2.30 10.12
N ALA A 151 -51.24 1.17 10.36
CA ALA A 151 -50.98 0.13 9.37
C ALA A 151 -52.09 0.04 8.30
N PRO A 152 -51.84 0.37 7.03
CA PRO A 152 -52.89 0.28 6.04
C PRO A 152 -52.99 -1.20 5.68
N PHE A 153 -54.05 -1.83 6.19
CA PHE A 153 -54.48 -3.19 5.91
C PHE A 153 -53.82 -4.29 6.74
N CYS A 154 -54.46 -4.62 7.86
CA CYS A 154 -54.46 -5.97 8.41
C CYS A 154 -55.65 -6.69 7.76
N GLU A 155 -55.38 -7.58 6.81
CA GLU A 155 -56.42 -8.32 6.08
C GLU A 155 -57.37 -9.04 7.04
N GLU A 156 -56.84 -9.57 8.14
CA GLU A 156 -57.61 -10.25 9.19
C GLU A 156 -58.50 -9.28 9.97
N CYS A 157 -58.04 -8.06 10.20
CA CYS A 157 -58.77 -7.04 10.95
C CYS A 157 -59.91 -6.40 10.14
N GLU A 158 -59.78 -6.34 8.81
CA GLU A 158 -60.88 -5.96 7.91
C GLU A 158 -61.96 -7.05 7.88
N LYS A 159 -61.60 -8.34 7.86
CA LYS A 159 -62.56 -9.45 7.99
C LYS A 159 -63.38 -9.38 9.29
N CYS A 160 -62.81 -8.83 10.37
CA CYS A 160 -63.55 -8.64 11.63
C CYS A 160 -64.60 -7.52 11.60
N LYS A 161 -64.50 -6.50 10.73
CA LYS A 161 -65.45 -5.36 10.72
C LYS A 161 -66.86 -5.77 10.29
N GLU A 162 -66.99 -6.81 9.49
CA GLU A 162 -68.28 -7.36 9.04
C GLU A 162 -68.78 -8.51 9.93
N GLY A 163 -68.18 -8.70 11.12
CA GLY A 163 -68.55 -9.74 12.08
C GLY A 163 -67.98 -11.12 11.76
N GLY A 164 -66.97 -11.21 10.89
CA GLY A 164 -66.37 -12.47 10.42
C GLY A 164 -65.21 -13.01 11.25
N CYS A 165 -65.05 -12.59 12.51
CA CYS A 165 -64.00 -13.14 13.38
C CYS A 165 -64.61 -14.04 14.45
N GLU A 166 -64.28 -15.34 14.37
CA GLU A 166 -64.40 -16.25 15.50
C GLU A 166 -63.28 -15.93 16.51
N ILE A 167 -63.64 -15.91 17.79
CA ILE A 167 -62.74 -15.65 18.92
C ILE A 167 -61.76 -16.81 19.08
#